data_AF-A0A521K6I8-F1
#
_entry.id   AF-A0A521K6I8-F1
#
_cell.length_a   1.000
_cell.length_b   1.000
_cell.length_c   1.000
_cell.angle_alpha   90.00
_cell.angle_beta   90.00
_cell.angle_gamma   90.00
#
_symmetry.space_group_name_H-M   'P 1'
#
loop_
_entity.id
_entity.type
_entity.pdbx_description
1 polymer ?
#
loop_
_entity_poly.entity_id
_entity_poly.type
_entity_poly.pdbx_seq_one_letter_code
_entity_poly.pdbx_strand_id
1 'polypeptide(L)'
;MRMLHYWTGLAATALLALLVAAALGIFGAAPDAHLVAGLFAAASTVGAHALLIVFMLVSGRIVREAMRTRPLPAELLDEHNRFFAHKRAYPAAGLGAVAIVATGVLGYARHGFGWSPAVHMLAGVVAVLYNAWAFQQEWRALRENQQLLDRTASSLDAIDRAHPEIAAAAAEARARESFAPAKSWLIVGISAWMPYLYWALVVWRGDFSRMAGWMLPATIAVSVLALLCAWLTRGVRTALE
;
A
#
# COMPACT_ATOMS: atom_id res chain seq x y z
N MET A 1 -7.42 11.82 -11.23
CA MET A 1 -6.09 12.47 -11.40
C MET A 1 -5.18 12.48 -10.16
N ARG A 2 -5.63 12.82 -8.94
CA ARG A 2 -4.73 13.05 -7.79
C ARG A 2 -3.79 11.86 -7.45
N MET A 3 -4.29 10.63 -7.51
CA MET A 3 -3.49 9.45 -7.15
C MET A 3 -2.28 9.21 -8.05
N LEU A 4 -2.46 9.34 -9.36
CA LEU A 4 -1.40 9.13 -10.35
C LEU A 4 -0.21 10.08 -10.08
N HIS A 5 -0.49 11.32 -9.64
CA HIS A 5 0.53 12.29 -9.28
C HIS A 5 1.28 11.87 -8.00
N TYR A 6 0.58 11.46 -6.94
CA TYR A 6 1.20 11.02 -5.69
C TYR A 6 2.09 9.80 -5.90
N TRP A 7 1.58 8.78 -6.60
CA TRP A 7 2.36 7.59 -6.90
C TRP A 7 3.60 7.92 -7.75
N THR A 8 3.48 8.82 -8.73
CA THR A 8 4.62 9.18 -9.61
C THR A 8 5.69 9.97 -8.88
N GLY A 9 5.28 10.91 -8.03
CA GLY A 9 6.24 11.63 -7.18
C GLY A 9 7.01 10.66 -6.29
N LEU A 10 6.33 9.70 -5.69
CA LEU A 10 6.95 8.68 -4.85
C LEU A 10 7.85 7.73 -5.66
N ALA A 11 7.39 7.24 -6.82
CA ALA A 11 8.17 6.35 -7.69
C ALA A 11 9.42 7.03 -8.27
N ALA A 12 9.31 8.30 -8.68
CA ALA A 12 10.45 9.09 -9.13
C ALA A 12 11.48 9.32 -8.01
N THR A 13 11.00 9.62 -6.79
CA THR A 13 11.86 9.75 -5.60
C THR A 13 12.55 8.43 -5.27
N ALA A 14 11.81 7.32 -5.31
CA ALA A 14 12.36 5.99 -5.08
C ALA A 14 13.41 5.60 -6.12
N LEU A 15 13.14 5.84 -7.41
CA LEU A 15 14.08 5.57 -8.49
C LEU A 15 15.37 6.40 -8.36
N LEU A 16 15.24 7.69 -8.04
CA LEU A 16 16.40 8.55 -7.80
C LEU A 16 17.23 8.04 -6.61
N ALA A 17 16.57 7.68 -5.50
CA ALA A 17 17.23 7.11 -4.33
C ALA A 17 17.95 5.79 -4.64
N LEU A 18 17.34 4.91 -5.45
CA LEU A 18 17.94 3.66 -5.93
C LEU A 18 19.22 3.93 -6.74
N LEU A 19 19.16 4.90 -7.67
CA LEU A 19 20.32 5.28 -8.49
C LEU A 19 21.45 5.87 -7.65
N VAL A 20 21.13 6.73 -6.67
CA VAL A 20 22.10 7.30 -5.74
C VAL A 20 22.75 6.21 -4.88
N ALA A 21 21.94 5.31 -4.30
CA ALA A 21 22.44 4.20 -3.49
C ALA A 21 23.36 3.28 -4.30
N ALA A 22 22.97 2.93 -5.53
CA ALA A 22 23.76 2.13 -6.44
C ALA A 22 25.08 2.82 -6.81
N ALA A 23 25.06 4.11 -7.14
CA ALA A 23 26.26 4.88 -7.44
C ALA A 23 27.24 4.91 -6.25
N LEU A 24 26.76 5.21 -5.04
CA LEU A 24 27.58 5.19 -3.83
C LEU A 24 28.21 3.81 -3.59
N GLY A 25 27.45 2.74 -3.81
CA GLY A 25 27.92 1.36 -3.66
C GLY A 25 28.98 0.97 -4.69
N ILE A 26 28.77 1.31 -5.97
CA ILE A 26 29.69 0.98 -7.08
C ILE A 26 31.01 1.73 -6.96
N PHE A 27 30.96 3.03 -6.64
CA PHE A 27 32.16 3.86 -6.53
C PHE A 27 32.85 3.75 -5.16
N GLY A 28 32.31 2.96 -4.22
CA GLY A 28 32.87 2.79 -2.89
C GLY A 28 32.88 4.08 -2.06
N ALA A 29 32.01 5.03 -2.37
CA ALA A 29 31.99 6.35 -1.75
C ALA A 29 31.10 6.36 -0.51
N ALA A 30 31.64 6.81 0.62
CA ALA A 30 30.92 7.08 1.88
C ALA A 30 29.98 5.93 2.32
N PRO A 31 30.51 4.87 2.99
CA PRO A 31 29.72 3.70 3.40
C PRO A 31 28.46 4.05 4.21
N ASP A 32 28.53 5.03 5.10
CA ASP A 32 27.39 5.50 5.88
C ASP A 32 26.31 6.13 5.00
N ALA A 33 26.72 6.92 4.00
CA ALA A 33 25.80 7.52 3.03
C ALA A 33 25.15 6.45 2.13
N HIS A 34 25.91 5.44 1.70
CA HIS A 34 25.35 4.30 0.96
C HIS A 34 24.29 3.56 1.78
N LEU A 35 24.53 3.32 3.07
CA LEU A 35 23.57 2.66 3.96
C LEU A 35 22.28 3.47 4.12
N VAL A 36 22.40 4.77 4.39
CA VAL A 36 21.25 5.67 4.56
C VAL A 36 20.45 5.78 3.25
N ALA A 37 21.14 5.98 2.12
CA ALA A 37 20.50 6.05 0.81
C ALA A 37 19.81 4.73 0.44
N GLY A 38 20.45 3.59 0.71
CA GLY A 38 19.89 2.26 0.47
C GLY A 38 18.65 1.98 1.29
N LEU A 39 18.64 2.34 2.58
CA LEU A 39 17.46 2.21 3.44
C LEU A 39 16.30 3.09 2.95
N PHE A 40 16.60 4.35 2.62
CA PHE A 40 15.59 5.27 2.08
C PHE A 40 15.04 4.78 0.73
N ALA A 41 15.90 4.29 -0.16
CA ALA A 41 15.52 3.71 -1.44
C ALA A 41 14.63 2.47 -1.26
N ALA A 42 14.99 1.56 -0.36
CA ALA A 42 14.19 0.37 -0.07
C ALA A 42 12.81 0.75 0.50
N ALA A 43 12.75 1.63 1.49
CA ALA A 43 11.50 2.06 2.11
C ALA A 43 10.56 2.78 1.11
N SER A 44 11.10 3.71 0.32
CA SER A 44 10.32 4.45 -0.68
C SER A 44 9.86 3.55 -1.83
N THR A 45 10.69 2.61 -2.30
CA THR A 45 10.33 1.62 -3.33
C THR A 45 9.20 0.71 -2.87
N VAL A 46 9.33 0.10 -1.68
CA VAL A 46 8.26 -0.72 -1.08
C VAL A 46 6.99 0.12 -0.86
N GLY A 47 7.15 1.36 -0.41
CA GLY A 47 6.04 2.32 -0.27
C GLY A 47 5.30 2.58 -1.59
N ALA A 48 6.02 2.80 -2.69
CA ALA A 48 5.45 3.02 -4.02
C ALA A 48 4.62 1.81 -4.50
N HIS A 49 5.19 0.60 -4.39
CA HIS A 49 4.52 -0.65 -4.73
C HIS A 49 3.28 -0.90 -3.85
N ALA A 50 3.40 -0.70 -2.54
CA ALA A 50 2.28 -0.87 -1.62
C ALA A 50 1.16 0.12 -1.91
N LEU A 51 1.50 1.38 -2.19
CA LEU A 51 0.57 2.44 -2.53
C LEU A 51 -0.23 2.11 -3.80
N LEU A 52 0.42 1.57 -4.85
CA LEU A 52 -0.26 1.03 -6.03
C LEU A 52 -1.26 -0.06 -5.64
N ILE A 53 -0.82 -1.09 -4.92
CA ILE A 53 -1.64 -2.25 -4.56
C ILE A 53 -2.88 -1.81 -3.78
N VAL A 54 -2.70 -0.96 -2.77
CA VAL A 54 -3.80 -0.40 -1.98
C VAL A 54 -4.79 0.34 -2.87
N PHE A 55 -4.30 1.22 -3.75
CA PHE A 55 -5.17 1.97 -4.64
C PHE A 55 -5.96 1.06 -5.58
N MET A 56 -5.33 0.05 -6.19
CA MET A 56 -6.00 -0.90 -7.07
C MET A 56 -7.05 -1.75 -6.33
N LEU A 57 -6.76 -2.16 -5.09
CA LEU A 57 -7.72 -2.90 -4.26
C LEU A 57 -8.92 -2.04 -3.86
N VAL A 58 -8.68 -0.80 -3.44
CA VAL A 58 -9.74 0.13 -3.02
C VAL A 58 -10.62 0.51 -4.21
N SER A 59 -10.03 0.94 -5.33
CA SER A 59 -10.77 1.27 -6.55
C SER A 59 -11.55 0.08 -7.07
N GLY A 60 -10.95 -1.11 -7.09
CA GLY A 60 -11.61 -2.34 -7.48
C GLY A 60 -12.85 -2.65 -6.65
N ARG A 61 -12.76 -2.45 -5.32
CA ARG A 61 -13.89 -2.63 -4.40
C ARG A 61 -14.98 -1.58 -4.63
N ILE A 62 -14.62 -0.31 -4.82
CA ILE A 62 -15.57 0.79 -5.05
C ILE A 62 -16.39 0.53 -6.32
N VAL A 63 -15.73 0.14 -7.41
CA VAL A 63 -16.42 -0.17 -8.67
C VAL A 63 -17.40 -1.33 -8.48
N ARG A 64 -16.96 -2.44 -7.87
CA ARG A 64 -17.85 -3.59 -7.61
C ARG A 64 -19.05 -3.24 -6.74
N GLU A 65 -18.88 -2.35 -5.76
CA GLU A 65 -19.99 -1.89 -4.93
C GLU A 65 -20.96 -0.99 -5.71
N ALA A 66 -20.43 -0.09 -6.54
CA ALA A 66 -21.25 0.72 -7.44
C ALA A 66 -22.09 -0.15 -8.39
N MET A 67 -21.51 -1.25 -8.90
CA MET A 67 -22.21 -2.21 -9.76
C MET A 67 -23.31 -3.00 -9.06
N ARG A 68 -23.22 -3.20 -7.75
CA ARG A 68 -24.26 -3.88 -6.97
C ARG A 68 -25.44 -2.98 -6.66
N THR A 69 -25.16 -1.69 -6.50
CA THR A 69 -26.16 -0.69 -6.07
C THR A 69 -26.83 0.03 -7.23
N ARG A 70 -26.23 0.02 -8.42
CA ARG A 70 -26.75 0.69 -9.61
C ARG A 70 -26.60 -0.20 -10.86
N PRO A 71 -27.54 -0.12 -11.81
CA PRO A 71 -27.52 -0.92 -13.04
C PRO A 71 -26.49 -0.37 -14.04
N LEU A 72 -25.20 -0.62 -13.79
CA LEU A 72 -24.13 -0.23 -14.71
C LEU A 72 -24.15 -1.08 -15.99
N PRO A 73 -23.74 -0.51 -17.15
CA PRO A 73 -23.61 -1.25 -18.41
C PRO A 73 -22.73 -2.50 -18.28
N ALA A 74 -23.12 -3.60 -18.94
CA ALA A 74 -22.40 -4.87 -18.87
C ALA A 74 -20.97 -4.75 -19.45
N GLU A 75 -20.78 -3.86 -20.42
CA GLU A 75 -19.47 -3.61 -21.05
C GLU A 75 -18.44 -3.10 -20.03
N LEU A 76 -18.85 -2.31 -19.04
CA LEU A 76 -17.96 -1.84 -17.97
C LEU A 76 -17.56 -2.97 -17.01
N LEU A 77 -18.46 -3.95 -16.78
CA LEU A 77 -18.13 -5.14 -16.00
C LEU A 77 -17.04 -5.94 -16.70
N ASP A 78 -17.20 -6.16 -18.01
CA ASP A 78 -16.25 -6.93 -18.80
C ASP A 78 -14.90 -6.23 -18.87
N GLU A 79 -14.88 -4.91 -19.05
CA GLU A 79 -13.66 -4.12 -18.97
C GLU A 79 -12.97 -4.24 -17.61
N HIS A 80 -13.73 -4.11 -16.52
CA HIS A 80 -13.20 -4.27 -15.16
C HIS A 80 -12.61 -5.67 -14.95
N ASN A 81 -13.33 -6.71 -15.36
CA ASN A 81 -12.88 -8.09 -15.26
C ASN A 81 -11.63 -8.33 -16.11
N ARG A 82 -11.57 -7.82 -17.34
CA ARG A 82 -10.38 -7.91 -18.20
C ARG A 82 -9.18 -7.21 -17.57
N PHE A 83 -9.36 -5.99 -17.04
CA PHE A 83 -8.27 -5.25 -16.38
C PHE A 83 -7.70 -6.05 -15.21
N PHE A 84 -8.56 -6.54 -14.32
CA PHE A 84 -8.15 -7.33 -13.15
C PHE A 84 -7.75 -8.77 -13.49
N ALA A 85 -8.03 -9.29 -14.69
CA ALA A 85 -7.53 -10.59 -15.12
C ALA A 85 -6.06 -10.51 -15.57
N HIS A 86 -5.65 -9.41 -16.21
CA HIS A 86 -4.31 -9.30 -16.77
C HIS A 86 -3.22 -9.04 -15.72
N LYS A 87 -3.55 -8.55 -14.52
CA LYS A 87 -2.75 -8.41 -13.27
C LYS A 87 -1.25 -8.05 -13.36
N ARG A 88 -0.68 -7.65 -14.51
CA ARG A 88 0.78 -7.57 -14.72
C ARG A 88 1.50 -6.68 -13.71
N ALA A 89 0.84 -5.62 -13.25
CA ALA A 89 1.41 -4.70 -12.25
C ALA A 89 1.59 -5.34 -10.87
N TYR A 90 0.76 -6.32 -10.46
CA TYR A 90 0.86 -6.90 -9.11
C TYR A 90 2.09 -7.80 -8.94
N PRO A 91 2.37 -8.79 -9.82
CA PRO A 91 3.62 -9.54 -9.75
C PRO A 91 4.84 -8.65 -9.95
N ALA A 92 4.76 -7.64 -10.82
CA ALA A 92 5.85 -6.68 -11.01
C ALA A 92 6.17 -5.94 -9.70
N ALA A 93 5.16 -5.35 -9.05
CA ALA A 93 5.29 -4.67 -7.76
C ALA A 93 5.82 -5.59 -6.66
N GLY A 94 5.27 -6.80 -6.55
CA GLY A 94 5.67 -7.78 -5.54
C GLY A 94 7.11 -8.23 -5.69
N LEU A 95 7.53 -8.60 -6.91
CA LEU A 95 8.90 -8.98 -7.21
C LEU A 95 9.87 -7.79 -7.08
N GLY A 96 9.44 -6.56 -7.37
CA GLY A 96 10.27 -5.36 -7.20
C GLY A 96 10.58 -5.09 -5.73
N ALA A 97 9.55 -5.18 -4.89
CA ALA A 97 9.70 -5.13 -3.43
C ALA A 97 10.60 -6.25 -2.89
N VAL A 98 10.43 -7.49 -3.36
CA VAL A 98 11.29 -8.62 -2.96
C VAL A 98 12.74 -8.40 -3.40
N ALA A 99 12.97 -7.95 -4.64
CA ALA A 99 14.30 -7.74 -5.19
C ALA A 99 15.09 -6.68 -4.39
N ILE A 100 14.45 -5.57 -3.99
CA ILE A 100 15.14 -4.53 -3.23
C ILE A 100 15.44 -4.97 -1.79
N VAL A 101 14.52 -5.70 -1.14
CA VAL A 101 14.74 -6.26 0.19
C VAL A 101 15.85 -7.30 0.16
N ALA A 102 15.82 -8.22 -0.82
CA ALA A 102 16.86 -9.22 -1.00
C ALA A 102 18.23 -8.56 -1.20
N THR A 103 18.32 -7.51 -2.02
CA THR A 103 19.56 -6.74 -2.21
C THR A 103 20.09 -6.17 -0.90
N GLY A 104 19.22 -5.59 -0.06
CA GLY A 104 19.58 -5.08 1.25
C GLY A 104 20.12 -6.17 2.19
N VAL A 105 19.47 -7.33 2.23
CA VAL A 105 19.93 -8.50 3.00
C VAL A 105 21.30 -8.98 2.51
N LEU A 106 21.50 -9.02 1.19
CA LEU A 106 22.78 -9.40 0.58
C LEU A 106 23.91 -8.43 0.93
N GLY A 107 23.60 -7.16 1.22
CA GLY A 107 24.58 -6.19 1.71
C GLY A 107 25.24 -6.62 3.02
N TYR A 108 24.50 -7.34 3.88
CA TYR A 108 25.03 -7.89 5.14
C TYR A 108 25.64 -9.29 4.99
N ALA A 109 25.42 -9.97 3.87
CA ALA A 109 25.82 -11.37 3.69
C ALA A 109 27.34 -11.58 3.72
N ARG A 110 28.15 -10.55 3.43
CA ARG A 110 29.61 -10.61 3.57
C ARG A 110 30.04 -11.01 4.99
N HIS A 111 29.37 -10.46 6.01
CA HIS A 111 29.74 -10.69 7.41
C HIS A 111 29.30 -12.06 7.93
N GLY A 112 28.18 -12.60 7.43
CA GLY A 112 27.64 -13.88 7.89
C GLY A 112 28.09 -15.10 7.07
N PHE A 113 28.16 -14.96 5.75
CA PHE A 113 28.32 -16.08 4.81
C PHE A 113 29.59 -16.00 3.96
N GLY A 114 30.40 -14.94 4.09
CA GLY A 114 31.65 -14.78 3.35
C GLY A 114 31.46 -14.49 1.85
N TRP A 115 30.28 -14.02 1.43
CA TRP A 115 30.01 -13.74 0.03
C TRP A 115 30.81 -12.55 -0.50
N SER A 116 31.18 -12.62 -1.78
CA SER A 116 31.90 -11.54 -2.46
C SER A 116 31.02 -10.27 -2.56
N PRO A 117 31.58 -9.06 -2.35
CA PRO A 117 30.87 -7.80 -2.57
C PRO A 117 30.26 -7.66 -3.97
N ALA A 118 30.84 -8.34 -4.97
CA ALA A 118 30.32 -8.38 -6.34
C ALA A 118 28.89 -8.94 -6.42
N VAL A 119 28.51 -9.87 -5.52
CA VAL A 119 27.16 -10.43 -5.48
C VAL A 119 26.13 -9.38 -5.05
N HIS A 120 26.44 -8.60 -4.02
CA HIS A 120 25.57 -7.49 -3.59
C HIS A 120 25.47 -6.41 -4.68
N MET A 121 26.59 -6.06 -5.31
CA MET A 121 26.61 -5.08 -6.41
C MET A 121 25.75 -5.55 -7.59
N LEU A 122 25.89 -6.80 -8.03
CA LEU A 122 25.09 -7.37 -9.12
C LEU A 122 23.59 -7.40 -8.75
N ALA A 123 23.26 -7.83 -7.53
CA ALA A 123 21.89 -7.80 -7.03
C ALA A 123 21.30 -6.38 -7.04
N GLY A 124 22.10 -5.38 -6.64
CA GLY A 124 21.72 -3.96 -6.68
C GLY A 124 21.42 -3.47 -8.09
N VAL A 125 22.28 -3.76 -9.07
CA VAL A 125 22.03 -3.41 -10.47
C VAL A 125 20.75 -4.06 -10.99
N VAL A 126 20.56 -5.36 -10.72
CA VAL A 126 19.34 -6.08 -11.11
C VAL A 126 18.10 -5.46 -10.46
N ALA A 127 18.17 -5.14 -9.16
CA ALA A 127 17.07 -4.52 -8.45
C ALA A 127 16.70 -3.14 -9.02
N VAL A 128 17.69 -2.29 -9.37
CA VAL A 128 17.44 -0.99 -10.00
C VAL A 128 16.72 -1.17 -11.34
N LEU A 129 17.25 -2.02 -12.22
CA LEU A 129 16.67 -2.25 -13.55
C LEU A 129 15.26 -2.83 -13.47
N TYR A 130 15.06 -3.81 -12.59
CA TYR A 130 13.76 -4.43 -12.41
C TYR A 130 12.72 -3.44 -11.84
N ASN A 131 13.09 -2.63 -10.85
CA ASN A 131 12.17 -1.65 -10.27
C ASN A 131 11.83 -0.53 -11.25
N ALA A 132 12.77 -0.08 -12.08
CA ALA A 132 12.49 0.88 -13.15
C ALA A 132 11.46 0.33 -14.15
N TRP A 133 11.61 -0.93 -14.56
CA TRP A 133 10.62 -1.62 -15.40
C TRP A 133 9.27 -1.80 -14.68
N ALA A 134 9.28 -2.21 -13.40
CA ALA A 134 8.07 -2.39 -12.61
C ALA A 134 7.27 -1.07 -12.49
N PHE A 135 7.95 0.05 -12.21
CA PHE A 135 7.32 1.37 -12.18
C PHE A 135 6.68 1.75 -13.53
N GLN A 136 7.31 1.42 -14.66
CA GLN A 136 6.69 1.65 -15.97
C GLN A 136 5.38 0.87 -16.13
N GLN A 137 5.35 -0.39 -15.70
CA GLN A 137 4.16 -1.26 -15.77
C GLN A 137 3.05 -0.76 -14.83
N GLU A 138 3.43 -0.31 -13.64
CA GLU A 138 2.56 0.28 -12.63
C GLU A 138 1.90 1.57 -13.10
N TRP A 139 2.68 2.47 -13.69
CA TRP A 139 2.19 3.71 -14.27
C TRP A 139 1.14 3.45 -15.37
N ARG A 140 1.40 2.48 -16.25
CA ARG A 140 0.44 2.06 -17.29
C ARG A 140 -0.86 1.55 -16.66
N ALA A 141 -0.75 0.64 -15.69
CA ALA A 141 -1.90 0.09 -15.01
C ALA A 141 -2.72 1.17 -14.26
N LEU A 142 -2.05 2.13 -13.60
CA LEU A 142 -2.73 3.24 -12.91
C LEU A 142 -3.48 4.14 -13.88
N ARG A 143 -2.91 4.40 -15.06
CA ARG A 143 -3.56 5.19 -16.09
C ARG A 143 -4.81 4.49 -16.63
N GLU A 144 -4.69 3.20 -16.95
CA GLU A 144 -5.82 2.37 -17.39
C GLU A 144 -6.92 2.30 -16.32
N ASN A 145 -6.55 2.08 -15.05
CA ASN A 145 -7.50 2.07 -13.95
C ASN A 145 -8.19 3.44 -13.76
N GLN A 146 -7.45 4.54 -13.90
CA GLN A 146 -8.01 5.88 -13.84
C GLN A 146 -9.04 6.10 -14.96
N GLN A 147 -8.75 5.68 -16.19
CA GLN A 147 -9.70 5.76 -17.31
C GLN A 147 -10.96 4.93 -17.06
N LEU A 148 -10.81 3.73 -16.48
CA LEU A 148 -11.96 2.90 -16.09
C LEU A 148 -12.81 3.58 -15.00
N LEU A 149 -12.17 4.17 -13.99
CA LEU A 149 -12.86 4.90 -12.92
C LEU A 149 -13.60 6.13 -13.45
N ASP A 150 -12.98 6.90 -14.35
CA ASP A 150 -13.60 8.10 -14.92
C ASP A 150 -14.84 7.74 -15.75
N ARG A 151 -14.77 6.67 -16.55
CA ARG A 151 -15.93 6.14 -17.30
C ARG A 151 -17.01 5.57 -16.40
N THR A 152 -16.62 4.91 -15.31
CA THR A 152 -17.57 4.41 -14.30
C THR A 152 -18.28 5.60 -13.65
N ALA A 153 -17.55 6.61 -13.20
CA ALA A 153 -18.11 7.82 -12.59
C ALA A 153 -19.08 8.54 -13.54
N SER A 154 -18.70 8.75 -14.81
CA SER A 154 -19.60 9.40 -15.78
C SER A 154 -20.88 8.60 -16.03
N SER A 155 -20.79 7.27 -16.02
CA SER A 155 -21.95 6.39 -16.18
C SER A 155 -22.86 6.43 -14.97
N LEU A 156 -22.28 6.45 -13.76
CA LEU A 156 -23.03 6.63 -12.51
C LEU A 156 -23.73 7.98 -12.48
N ASP A 157 -23.06 9.07 -12.87
CA ASP A 157 -23.65 10.41 -12.93
C ASP A 157 -24.81 10.47 -13.94
N ALA A 158 -24.71 9.75 -15.06
CA ALA A 158 -25.78 9.67 -16.04
C ALA A 158 -27.00 8.90 -15.49
N ILE A 159 -26.77 7.78 -14.80
CA ILE A 159 -27.83 7.02 -14.12
C ILE A 159 -28.48 7.86 -13.03
N ASP A 160 -27.70 8.52 -12.19
CA ASP A 160 -28.21 9.33 -11.07
C ASP A 160 -29.04 10.53 -11.57
N ARG A 161 -28.71 11.10 -12.74
CA ARG A 161 -29.53 12.14 -13.41
C ARG A 161 -30.81 11.59 -14.02
N ALA A 162 -30.79 10.38 -14.59
CA ALA A 162 -31.95 9.74 -15.20
C ALA A 162 -32.92 9.15 -14.16
N HIS A 163 -32.39 8.73 -13.02
CA HIS A 163 -33.08 7.99 -11.96
C HIS A 163 -32.74 8.59 -10.58
N PRO A 164 -33.24 9.79 -10.26
CA PRO A 164 -32.96 10.46 -8.99
C PRO A 164 -33.40 9.63 -7.77
N GLU A 165 -34.43 8.79 -7.91
CA GLU A 165 -34.91 7.86 -6.89
C GLU A 165 -33.86 6.81 -6.51
N ILE A 166 -33.11 6.28 -7.49
CA ILE A 166 -32.02 5.32 -7.24
C ILE A 166 -30.86 6.02 -6.54
N ALA A 167 -30.53 7.25 -6.99
CA ALA A 167 -29.48 8.06 -6.38
C ALA A 167 -29.78 8.37 -4.92
N ALA A 168 -31.02 8.75 -4.60
CA ALA A 168 -31.46 9.03 -3.24
C ALA A 168 -31.37 7.78 -2.35
N ALA A 169 -31.86 6.62 -2.82
CA ALA A 169 -31.77 5.37 -2.10
C ALA A 169 -30.31 4.95 -1.83
N ALA A 170 -29.43 5.10 -2.82
CA ALA A 170 -28.00 4.81 -2.66
C ALA A 170 -27.32 5.78 -1.67
N ALA A 171 -27.68 7.07 -1.68
CA ALA A 171 -27.17 8.06 -0.73
C ALA A 171 -27.61 7.74 0.70
N GLU A 172 -28.86 7.35 0.90
CA GLU A 172 -29.38 6.94 2.21
C GLU A 172 -28.69 5.67 2.71
N ALA A 173 -28.54 4.64 1.87
CA ALA A 173 -27.79 3.43 2.19
C ALA A 173 -26.35 3.75 2.61
N ARG A 174 -25.68 4.64 1.86
CA ARG A 174 -24.31 5.09 2.19
C ARG A 174 -24.27 5.89 3.49
N ALA A 175 -25.26 6.71 3.78
CA ALA A 175 -25.34 7.43 5.05
C ALA A 175 -25.42 6.44 6.21
N ARG A 176 -26.22 5.37 6.09
CA ARG A 176 -26.28 4.29 7.08
C ARG A 176 -24.94 3.53 7.24
N GLU A 177 -24.21 3.31 6.15
CA GLU A 177 -22.90 2.63 6.18
C GLU A 177 -21.73 3.50 6.64
N SER A 178 -21.76 4.81 6.35
CA SER A 178 -20.73 5.78 6.73
C SER A 178 -20.53 5.86 8.25
N PHE A 179 -21.51 5.38 9.01
CA PHE A 179 -21.46 5.19 10.45
C PHE A 179 -21.16 3.73 10.86
N ALA A 180 -20.12 3.11 10.29
CA ALA A 180 -19.48 1.95 10.92
C ALA A 180 -18.19 2.32 11.68
N PRO A 181 -18.21 3.18 12.73
CA PRO A 181 -17.04 3.54 13.51
C PRO A 181 -16.27 2.31 14.01
N ALA A 182 -16.98 1.21 14.24
CA ALA A 182 -16.41 -0.05 14.67
C ALA A 182 -15.24 -0.51 13.80
N LYS A 183 -15.32 -0.36 12.47
CA LYS A 183 -14.23 -0.75 11.59
C LYS A 183 -13.01 0.16 11.76
N SER A 184 -13.22 1.47 11.84
CA SER A 184 -12.15 2.44 12.07
C SER A 184 -11.45 2.21 13.39
N TRP A 185 -12.22 1.94 14.45
CA TRP A 185 -11.67 1.59 15.75
C TRP A 185 -10.88 0.28 15.73
N LEU A 186 -11.36 -0.76 15.03
CA LEU A 186 -10.57 -1.99 14.86
C LEU A 186 -9.22 -1.73 14.16
N ILE A 187 -9.19 -0.86 13.15
CA ILE A 187 -7.94 -0.48 12.47
C ILE A 187 -7.00 0.22 13.45
N VAL A 188 -7.50 1.15 14.27
CA VAL A 188 -6.70 1.82 15.30
C VAL A 188 -6.12 0.81 16.30
N GLY A 189 -6.96 -0.12 16.80
CA GLY A 189 -6.53 -1.13 17.75
C GLY A 189 -5.44 -2.05 17.19
N ILE A 190 -5.56 -2.50 15.95
CA ILE A 190 -4.52 -3.31 15.29
C ILE A 190 -3.25 -2.48 15.03
N SER A 191 -3.41 -1.23 14.57
CA SER A 191 -2.28 -0.35 14.23
C SER A 191 -1.47 0.07 15.46
N ALA A 192 -2.07 0.10 16.65
CA ALA A 192 -1.38 0.39 17.91
C ALA A 192 -0.25 -0.60 18.24
N TRP A 193 -0.27 -1.80 17.66
CA TRP A 193 0.79 -2.79 17.80
C TRP A 193 2.00 -2.54 16.91
N MET A 194 1.85 -1.78 15.82
CA MET A 194 2.93 -1.59 14.84
C MET A 194 4.18 -0.95 15.46
N PRO A 195 4.10 0.13 16.28
CA PRO A 195 5.28 0.69 16.92
C PRO A 195 5.94 -0.28 17.90
N TYR A 196 5.14 -1.00 18.70
CA TYR A 196 5.65 -1.98 19.65
C TYR A 196 6.42 -3.11 18.94
N LEU A 197 5.81 -3.70 17.91
CA LEU A 197 6.42 -4.79 17.13
C LEU A 197 7.64 -4.30 16.34
N TYR A 198 7.60 -3.09 15.79
CA TYR A 198 8.75 -2.50 15.11
C TYR A 198 9.95 -2.37 16.06
N TRP A 199 9.75 -1.79 17.25
CA TRP A 199 10.84 -1.63 18.21
C TRP A 199 11.34 -2.98 18.73
N ALA A 200 10.44 -3.86 19.13
CA ALA A 200 10.81 -5.16 19.68
C ALA A 200 11.55 -6.04 18.64
N LEU A 201 11.01 -6.17 17.43
CA LEU A 201 11.52 -7.12 16.44
C LEU A 201 12.61 -6.52 15.54
N VAL A 202 12.52 -5.24 15.19
CA VAL A 202 13.46 -4.60 14.25
C VAL A 202 14.58 -3.88 15.00
N VAL A 203 14.25 -2.98 15.93
CA VAL A 203 15.26 -2.17 16.63
C VAL A 203 16.05 -3.02 17.62
N TRP A 204 15.33 -3.79 18.45
CA TRP A 204 15.94 -4.61 19.50
C TRP A 204 16.15 -6.06 19.11
N ARG A 205 15.84 -6.44 17.87
CA ARG A 205 16.11 -7.78 17.31
C ARG A 205 15.57 -8.92 18.18
N GLY A 206 14.42 -8.71 18.82
CA GLY A 206 13.80 -9.67 19.73
C GLY A 206 14.23 -9.55 21.20
N ASP A 207 15.11 -8.61 21.55
CA ASP A 207 15.46 -8.34 22.95
C ASP A 207 14.40 -7.46 23.63
N PHE A 208 13.33 -8.11 24.13
CA PHE A 208 12.23 -7.43 24.81
C PHE A 208 12.64 -6.76 26.12
N SER A 209 13.82 -7.08 26.69
CA SER A 209 14.30 -6.42 27.92
C SER A 209 14.67 -4.95 27.72
N ARG A 210 14.93 -4.55 26.47
CA ARG A 210 15.26 -3.16 26.08
C ARG A 210 14.03 -2.32 25.76
N MET A 211 12.84 -2.91 25.77
CA MET A 211 11.61 -2.17 25.53
C MET A 211 11.33 -1.26 26.72
N ALA A 212 10.93 -0.01 26.44
CA ALA A 212 10.50 0.88 27.50
C ALA A 212 9.29 0.24 28.20
N GLY A 213 9.35 0.11 29.54
CA GLY A 213 8.33 -0.62 30.31
C GLY A 213 6.89 -0.11 30.12
N TRP A 214 6.73 1.14 29.66
CA TRP A 214 5.43 1.75 29.37
C TRP A 214 4.85 1.40 27.98
N MET A 215 5.65 0.94 27.02
CA MET A 215 5.18 0.75 25.64
C MET A 215 4.15 -0.37 25.53
N LEU A 216 4.41 -1.53 26.16
CA LEU A 216 3.47 -2.65 26.15
C LEU A 216 2.11 -2.27 26.76
N PRO A 217 2.03 -1.74 28.01
CA PRO A 217 0.75 -1.36 28.59
C PRO A 217 0.06 -0.24 27.80
N ALA A 218 0.80 0.70 27.19
CA ALA A 218 0.21 1.73 26.33
C ALA A 218 -0.43 1.12 25.06
N THR A 219 0.26 0.22 24.37
CA THR A 219 -0.28 -0.48 23.19
C THR A 219 -1.53 -1.30 23.55
N ILE A 220 -1.50 -2.02 24.68
CA ILE A 220 -2.66 -2.77 25.18
C ILE A 220 -3.81 -1.81 25.48
N ALA A 221 -3.57 -0.72 26.21
CA ALA A 221 -4.60 0.25 26.57
C ALA A 221 -5.29 0.86 25.33
N VAL A 222 -4.52 1.28 24.33
CA VAL A 222 -5.07 1.81 23.07
C VAL A 222 -5.89 0.74 22.34
N SER A 223 -5.38 -0.50 22.28
CA SER A 223 -6.09 -1.62 21.64
C SER A 223 -7.41 -1.94 22.32
N VAL A 224 -7.42 -2.01 23.66
CA VAL A 224 -8.62 -2.27 24.46
C VAL A 224 -9.62 -1.13 24.30
N LEU A 225 -9.18 0.12 24.41
CA LEU A 225 -10.04 1.29 24.22
C LEU A 225 -10.68 1.27 22.82
N ALA A 226 -9.89 0.98 21.80
CA ALA A 226 -10.39 0.88 20.44
C ALA A 226 -11.41 -0.26 20.28
N LEU A 227 -11.19 -1.43 20.89
CA LEU A 227 -12.16 -2.53 20.90
C LEU A 227 -13.47 -2.14 21.61
N LEU A 228 -13.38 -1.44 22.75
CA LEU A 228 -14.55 -0.93 23.48
C LEU A 228 -15.34 0.07 22.63
N CYS A 229 -14.67 1.05 22.01
CA CYS A 229 -15.30 1.98 21.08
C CYS A 229 -15.93 1.25 19.89
N ALA A 230 -15.28 0.20 19.38
CA ALA A 230 -15.84 -0.60 18.31
C ALA A 230 -17.10 -1.37 18.72
N TRP A 231 -17.11 -1.90 19.94
CA TRP A 231 -18.26 -2.61 20.50
C TRP A 231 -19.43 -1.66 20.78
N LEU A 232 -19.18 -0.53 21.44
CA LEU A 232 -20.19 0.49 21.73
C LEU A 232 -20.87 1.00 20.46
N THR A 233 -20.08 1.23 19.41
CA THR A 233 -20.60 1.75 18.14
C THR A 233 -21.36 0.69 17.33
N ARG A 234 -21.20 -0.61 17.63
CA ARG A 234 -22.09 -1.66 17.12
C ARG A 234 -23.42 -1.70 17.88
N GLY A 235 -23.39 -1.56 19.20
CA GLY A 235 -24.60 -1.61 20.05
C GLY A 235 -25.60 -0.49 19.76
N VAL A 236 -25.13 0.71 19.40
CA VAL A 236 -25.99 1.83 18.98
C VAL A 236 -26.77 1.49 17.70
N ARG A 237 -26.18 0.70 16.79
CA ARG A 237 -26.84 0.34 15.52
C ARG A 237 -27.98 -0.64 15.74
N THR A 238 -27.78 -1.65 16.58
CA THR A 238 -28.81 -2.65 16.90
C THR A 238 -30.00 -2.08 17.69
N ALA A 239 -29.84 -0.92 18.32
CA ALA A 239 -30.92 -0.25 19.06
C ALA A 239 -31.79 0.68 18.19
N LEU A 240 -31.35 0.98 16.96
CA LEU A 240 -32.05 1.87 16.02
C LEU A 240 -32.75 1.11 14.89
N GLU A 241 -32.54 -0.21 14.79
CA GLU A 241 -33.21 -1.14 13.87
C GLU A 241 -34.36 -1.86 14.59
#